data_AF-A0A519BFR1-F1
#
_entry.id   AF-A0A519BFR1-F1
#
_cell.length_a   1.000
_cell.length_b   1.000
_cell.length_c   1.000
_cell.angle_alpha   90.00
_cell.angle_beta   90.00
_cell.angle_gamma   90.00
#
_symmetry.space_group_name_H-M   'P 1'
#
loop_
_entity.id
_entity.type
_entity.pdbx_description
1 polymer ?
#
loop_
_entity_poly.entity_id
_entity_poly.type
_entity_poly.pdbx_seq_one_letter_code
_entity_poly.pdbx_strand_id
1 'polypeptide(L)'
;MFRVIDTGIKDFSYNIAMDKAMLDLRKDNIIPDTLRFLTFKPCTLAGFHQSVFNEIRIDYCNDKNIDIGRRITGGGAIYFDEAQLGWELVFSSKTLKAANFQNLTENICNAFVSGINKLGINAKFRPRNDIEVDGKKISGTGGTYDSSIFFFQGTLLLDFNPENMVKSLKIPVEKLISKNFDSISARVTSLKNVLGYIPDIEIVKSVIIEGFSEYFNIQFTYGTLSAEENNYITENQEYYKSDEWVYSSDNELLETKTIKDTYRCSGGIFKTFAKVDYKRKLLKYIYFTGDYFVIPERAIADLESFLKDCDINELIFKIDEFFEKYTPEFQNVSKVDFFNIINNIIDKIAFLNDFGINEDELSRFMLVNGMQLCDIKSVKAILLPYCAKKKGCEFRNVDYCSICGDCETGIAYKFAKDFNLLPVTIINYENLVETLNKLKNNNINSYIGFCCKEFYIKRNKAFKDSGIKALLIDISSPLCYNYKKEEDAYKGIFDGETMLNANILQDLSKIISK
;
A
#
# COMPACT_ATOMS: atom_id res chain seq x y z
N MET A 1 -1.05 -5.19 36.53
CA MET A 1 -1.60 -3.84 36.77
C MET A 1 -0.96 -2.93 35.73
N PHE A 2 -1.76 -2.15 35.01
CA PHE A 2 -1.31 -1.24 33.97
C PHE A 2 -1.35 0.21 34.47
N ARG A 3 -0.34 1.01 34.12
CA ARG A 3 -0.35 2.46 34.30
C ARG A 3 -1.19 3.10 33.20
N VAL A 4 -2.01 4.10 33.54
CA VAL A 4 -2.70 4.94 32.55
C VAL A 4 -2.06 6.32 32.54
N ILE A 5 -1.70 6.80 31.36
CA ILE A 5 -1.23 8.17 31.15
C ILE A 5 -2.02 8.82 30.02
N ASP A 6 -2.16 10.14 30.07
CA ASP A 6 -2.69 10.94 28.99
C ASP A 6 -1.73 12.07 28.68
N THR A 7 -1.23 12.09 27.44
CA THR A 7 -0.25 13.08 26.98
C THR A 7 -0.87 14.29 26.29
N GLY A 8 -2.19 14.26 26.08
CA GLY A 8 -2.94 15.33 25.42
C GLY A 8 -2.54 15.54 23.96
N ILE A 9 -2.71 16.78 23.49
CA ILE A 9 -2.42 17.17 22.11
C ILE A 9 -0.93 17.52 21.96
N LYS A 10 -0.24 16.81 21.07
CA LYS A 10 1.18 16.99 20.79
C LYS A 10 1.45 16.94 19.28
N ASP A 11 2.58 17.47 18.84
CA ASP A 11 3.02 17.29 17.46
C ASP A 11 3.44 15.83 17.20
N PHE A 12 3.60 15.48 15.92
CA PHE A 12 3.94 14.10 15.57
C PHE A 12 5.28 13.67 16.15
N SER A 13 6.30 14.53 16.11
CA SER A 13 7.65 14.18 16.55
C SER A 13 7.70 13.80 18.03
N TYR A 14 6.97 14.54 18.88
CA TYR A 14 6.81 14.20 20.30
C TYR A 14 6.13 12.84 20.47
N ASN A 15 5.02 12.61 19.77
CA ASN A 15 4.27 11.38 19.91
C ASN A 15 5.11 10.18 19.47
N ILE A 16 5.78 10.25 18.32
CA ILE A 16 6.65 9.18 17.84
C ILE A 16 7.84 8.94 18.80
N ALA A 17 8.42 10.00 19.37
CA ALA A 17 9.46 9.86 20.40
C ALA A 17 8.94 9.14 21.65
N MET A 18 7.74 9.49 22.10
CA MET A 18 7.09 8.85 23.25
C MET A 18 6.73 7.39 22.97
N ASP A 19 6.29 7.06 21.75
CA ASP A 19 6.01 5.67 21.35
C ASP A 19 7.26 4.80 21.50
N LYS A 20 8.40 5.30 21.01
CA LYS A 20 9.68 4.60 21.12
C LYS A 20 10.17 4.56 22.56
N ALA A 21 10.05 5.65 23.31
CA ALA A 21 10.40 5.70 24.73
C ALA A 21 9.65 4.64 25.53
N MET A 22 8.33 4.55 25.37
CA MET A 22 7.54 3.54 26.09
C MET A 22 7.96 2.12 25.71
N LEU A 23 8.20 1.85 24.42
CA LEU A 23 8.64 0.54 23.95
C LEU A 23 9.99 0.13 24.57
N ASP A 24 10.99 1.00 24.46
CA ASP A 24 12.36 0.73 24.91
C ASP A 24 12.47 0.68 26.44
N LEU A 25 11.88 1.66 27.14
CA LEU A 25 11.91 1.68 28.60
C LEU A 25 11.10 0.53 29.20
N ARG A 26 10.02 0.09 28.53
CA ARG A 26 9.27 -1.08 28.99
C ARG A 26 10.08 -2.36 28.82
N LYS A 27 10.79 -2.50 27.69
CA LYS A 27 11.69 -3.62 27.41
C LYS A 27 12.76 -3.78 28.48
N ASP A 28 13.28 -2.65 28.97
CA ASP A 28 14.26 -2.61 30.05
C ASP A 28 13.63 -2.72 31.46
N ASN A 29 12.31 -2.89 31.56
CA ASN A 29 11.52 -2.89 32.80
C ASN A 29 11.67 -1.62 33.66
N ILE A 30 11.98 -0.48 33.03
CA ILE A 30 12.07 0.82 33.68
C ILE A 30 10.68 1.39 33.96
N ILE A 31 9.75 1.23 33.00
CA ILE A 31 8.34 1.62 33.16
C ILE A 31 7.43 0.38 33.27
N PRO A 32 6.25 0.48 33.92
CA PRO A 32 5.27 -0.60 33.95
C PRO A 32 4.57 -0.76 32.59
N ASP A 33 3.84 -1.87 32.43
CA ASP A 33 2.88 -2.00 31.31
C ASP A 33 1.93 -0.78 31.34
N THR A 34 1.75 -0.13 30.19
CA THR A 34 1.14 1.21 30.12
C THR A 34 0.03 1.24 29.05
N LEU A 35 -1.08 1.87 29.40
CA LEU A 35 -2.08 2.41 28.48
C LEU A 35 -1.87 3.93 28.39
N ARG A 36 -1.62 4.44 27.19
CA ARG A 36 -1.49 5.86 26.92
C ARG A 36 -2.64 6.35 26.05
N PHE A 37 -3.22 7.48 26.42
CA PHE A 37 -4.05 8.29 25.53
C PHE A 37 -3.24 9.45 24.94
N LEU A 38 -3.53 9.78 23.69
CA LEU A 38 -2.83 10.84 22.95
C LEU A 38 -3.72 11.44 21.85
N THR A 39 -3.37 12.65 21.44
CA THR A 39 -3.93 13.32 20.28
C THR A 39 -2.80 14.00 19.50
N PHE A 40 -2.93 14.06 18.18
CA PHE A 40 -1.98 14.76 17.32
C PHE A 40 -2.51 16.13 16.92
N LYS A 41 -1.60 17.11 16.79
CA LYS A 41 -1.81 18.23 15.86
C LYS A 41 -1.95 17.68 14.42
N PRO A 42 -2.58 18.42 13.48
CA PRO A 42 -2.83 17.93 12.13
C PRO A 42 -1.56 17.42 11.46
N CYS A 43 -1.54 16.13 11.14
CA CYS A 43 -0.39 15.47 10.55
C CYS A 43 -0.80 14.31 9.64
N THR A 44 0.11 13.94 8.75
CA THR A 44 0.04 12.74 7.94
C THR A 44 1.25 11.87 8.24
N LEU A 45 1.01 10.62 8.61
CA LEU A 45 2.06 9.71 9.06
C LEU A 45 2.17 8.53 8.10
N ALA A 46 3.32 8.36 7.47
CA ALA A 46 3.66 7.17 6.72
C ALA A 46 3.86 5.99 7.68
N GLY A 47 3.46 4.79 7.26
CA GLY A 47 3.90 3.56 7.95
C GLY A 47 5.40 3.37 7.85
N PHE A 48 5.98 2.65 8.80
CA PHE A 48 7.43 2.44 8.90
C PHE A 48 8.08 2.01 7.56
N HIS A 49 7.47 1.07 6.83
CA HIS A 49 7.97 0.54 5.54
C HIS A 49 7.45 1.27 4.28
N GLN A 50 6.69 2.35 4.44
CA GLN A 50 6.10 3.06 3.31
C GLN A 50 6.98 4.22 2.83
N SER A 51 6.94 4.52 1.54
CA SER A 51 7.56 5.72 0.99
C SER A 51 6.64 6.93 1.19
N VAL A 52 7.15 8.01 1.79
CA VAL A 52 6.39 9.25 1.94
C VAL A 52 6.00 9.78 0.56
N PHE A 53 6.91 9.75 -0.40
CA PHE A 53 6.63 10.24 -1.75
C PHE A 53 5.53 9.45 -2.46
N ASN A 54 5.36 8.17 -2.17
CA ASN A 54 4.32 7.35 -2.80
C ASN A 54 2.97 7.44 -2.09
N GLU A 55 2.96 7.70 -0.79
CA GLU A 55 1.75 7.58 0.04
C GLU A 55 1.17 8.92 0.48
N ILE A 56 1.95 10.01 0.46
CA ILE A 56 1.54 11.32 1.00
C ILE A 56 1.56 12.39 -0.12
N ARG A 57 0.55 13.26 -0.13
CA ARG A 57 0.48 14.42 -1.03
C ARG A 57 1.16 15.62 -0.38
N ILE A 58 2.48 15.67 -0.51
CA ILE A 58 3.34 16.69 0.13
C ILE A 58 2.85 18.11 -0.14
N ASP A 59 2.53 18.46 -1.39
CA ASP A 59 2.07 19.81 -1.75
C ASP A 59 0.79 20.21 -1.00
N TYR A 60 -0.17 19.28 -0.88
CA TYR A 60 -1.42 19.55 -0.13
C TYR A 60 -1.15 19.72 1.37
N CYS A 61 -0.29 18.87 1.94
CA CYS A 61 0.07 18.95 3.34
C CYS A 61 0.74 20.29 3.66
N ASN A 62 1.68 20.73 2.82
CA ASN A 62 2.34 22.04 2.95
C ASN A 62 1.33 23.19 2.85
N ASP A 63 0.45 23.18 1.85
CA ASP A 63 -0.58 24.23 1.66
C ASP A 63 -1.56 24.34 2.83
N LYS A 64 -1.80 23.23 3.54
CA LYS A 64 -2.73 23.15 4.67
C LYS A 64 -2.08 23.19 6.05
N ASN A 65 -0.76 23.37 6.13
CA ASN A 65 0.01 23.28 7.37
C ASN A 65 -0.26 21.96 8.13
N ILE A 66 -0.27 20.85 7.39
CA ILE A 66 -0.39 19.50 7.92
C ILE A 66 1.03 18.91 7.96
N ASP A 67 1.49 18.54 9.15
CA ASP A 67 2.83 17.98 9.32
C ASP A 67 2.98 16.63 8.60
N ILE A 68 4.19 16.28 8.19
CA ILE A 68 4.50 14.99 7.55
C ILE A 68 5.48 14.24 8.45
N GLY A 69 5.12 13.02 8.84
CA GLY A 69 5.94 12.19 9.71
C GLY A 69 5.94 10.72 9.31
N ARG A 70 6.68 9.91 10.08
CA ARG A 70 6.76 8.45 9.96
C ARG A 70 6.56 7.82 11.32
N ARG A 71 5.71 6.77 11.40
CA ARG A 71 5.50 6.01 12.64
C ARG A 71 6.56 4.94 12.82
N ILE A 72 6.79 4.52 14.07
CA ILE A 72 7.61 3.34 14.38
C ILE A 72 6.91 2.02 14.00
N THR A 73 5.60 2.05 13.72
CA THR A 73 4.83 0.87 13.33
C THR A 73 4.58 0.81 11.84
N GLY A 74 4.41 -0.40 11.32
CA GLY A 74 4.01 -0.67 9.93
C GLY A 74 2.57 -0.25 9.59
N GLY A 75 2.05 -0.84 8.51
CA GLY A 75 0.71 -0.55 8.01
C GLY A 75 0.62 0.70 7.14
N GLY A 76 -0.60 1.02 6.71
CA GLY A 76 -0.85 2.12 5.76
C GLY A 76 -0.73 3.51 6.39
N ALA A 77 -0.47 4.50 5.53
CA ALA A 77 -0.41 5.91 5.87
C ALA A 77 -1.74 6.41 6.42
N ILE A 78 -1.68 7.32 7.39
CA ILE A 78 -2.84 7.87 8.07
C ILE A 78 -2.79 9.39 8.12
N TYR A 79 -3.97 10.00 8.24
CA TYR A 79 -4.13 11.39 8.64
C TYR A 79 -4.69 11.42 10.06
N PHE A 80 -4.13 12.28 10.91
CA PHE A 80 -4.54 12.44 12.31
C PHE A 80 -4.63 13.93 12.66
N ASP A 81 -5.68 14.33 13.38
CA ASP A 81 -5.88 15.66 13.96
C ASP A 81 -6.61 15.59 15.31
N GLU A 82 -6.97 16.74 15.86
CA GLU A 82 -7.59 16.89 17.18
C GLU A 82 -9.01 16.28 17.28
N ALA A 83 -9.61 15.92 16.14
CA ALA A 83 -10.92 15.27 16.09
C ALA A 83 -10.86 13.77 16.42
N GLN A 84 -9.67 13.23 16.70
CA GLN A 84 -9.43 11.81 16.88
C GLN A 84 -8.72 11.57 18.22
N LEU A 85 -9.09 10.46 18.89
CA LEU A 85 -8.42 9.99 20.10
C LEU A 85 -7.52 8.80 19.75
N GLY A 86 -6.24 8.90 20.08
CA GLY A 86 -5.29 7.80 20.02
C GLY A 86 -5.27 7.06 21.35
N TRP A 87 -5.04 5.75 21.29
CA TRP A 87 -4.70 4.93 22.45
C TRP A 87 -3.59 3.95 22.10
N GLU A 88 -2.72 3.69 23.07
CA GLU A 88 -1.53 2.84 22.94
C GLU A 88 -1.41 1.91 24.15
N LEU A 89 -1.25 0.62 23.92
CA LEU A 89 -0.94 -0.39 24.92
C LEU A 89 0.50 -0.88 24.71
N VAL A 90 1.34 -0.68 25.72
CA VAL A 90 2.72 -1.17 25.74
C VAL A 90 2.87 -2.14 26.90
N PHE A 91 3.13 -3.41 26.60
CA PHE A 91 3.13 -4.45 27.63
C PHE A 91 4.02 -5.64 27.29
N SER A 92 4.47 -6.35 28.32
CA SER A 92 5.22 -7.59 28.15
C SER A 92 4.33 -8.74 27.68
N SER A 93 4.85 -9.60 26.81
CA SER A 93 4.23 -10.87 26.42
C SER A 93 3.97 -11.83 27.59
N LYS A 94 4.61 -11.59 28.74
CA LYS A 94 4.34 -12.31 30.00
C LYS A 94 3.03 -11.86 30.66
N THR A 95 2.60 -10.62 30.41
CA THR A 95 1.40 -10.02 31.02
C THR A 95 0.13 -10.50 30.34
N LEU A 96 0.05 -10.36 29.02
CA LEU A 96 -1.07 -10.86 28.23
C LEU A 96 -0.56 -11.98 27.32
N LYS A 97 -0.93 -13.22 27.65
CA LYS A 97 -0.58 -14.39 26.86
C LYS A 97 -1.54 -14.55 25.70
N ALA A 98 -0.99 -14.80 24.51
CA ALA A 98 -1.76 -15.17 23.34
C ALA A 98 -1.06 -16.29 22.58
N ALA A 99 -1.83 -17.10 21.85
CA ALA A 99 -1.29 -18.20 21.06
C ALA A 99 -0.40 -17.73 19.89
N ASN A 100 -0.75 -16.59 19.29
CA ASN A 100 0.01 -15.90 18.25
C ASN A 100 -0.41 -14.43 18.19
N PHE A 101 0.31 -13.64 17.37
CA PHE A 101 0.06 -12.19 17.23
C PHE A 101 -1.34 -11.87 16.68
N GLN A 102 -1.88 -12.70 15.78
CA GLN A 102 -3.21 -12.52 15.22
C GLN A 102 -4.30 -12.65 16.29
N ASN A 103 -4.20 -13.68 17.14
CA ASN A 103 -5.13 -13.87 18.24
C ASN A 103 -5.04 -12.75 19.29
N LEU A 104 -3.83 -12.24 19.56
CA LEU A 104 -3.64 -11.09 20.43
C LEU A 104 -4.33 -9.84 19.86
N THR A 105 -4.12 -9.55 18.57
CA THR A 105 -4.73 -8.43 17.84
C THR A 105 -6.26 -8.47 17.95
N GLU A 106 -6.86 -9.64 17.70
CA GLU A 106 -8.29 -9.85 17.79
C GLU A 106 -8.82 -9.63 19.22
N ASN A 107 -8.14 -10.18 20.23
CA ASN A 107 -8.51 -9.99 21.63
C ASN A 107 -8.46 -8.52 22.06
N ILE A 108 -7.41 -7.78 21.67
CA ILE A 108 -7.29 -6.35 21.99
C ILE A 108 -8.42 -5.56 21.31
N CYS A 109 -8.71 -5.85 20.04
CA CYS A 109 -9.80 -5.17 19.33
C CYS A 109 -11.16 -5.47 19.96
N ASN A 110 -11.43 -6.71 20.37
CA ASN A 110 -12.67 -7.08 21.05
C ASN A 110 -12.81 -6.45 22.43
N ALA A 111 -11.71 -6.32 23.19
CA ALA A 111 -11.68 -5.62 24.46
C ALA A 111 -12.03 -4.13 24.30
N PHE A 112 -11.43 -3.47 23.30
CA PHE A 112 -11.74 -2.09 22.94
C PHE A 112 -13.21 -1.93 22.52
N VAL A 113 -13.71 -2.83 21.67
CA VAL A 113 -15.13 -2.88 21.24
C VAL A 113 -16.08 -3.01 22.42
N SER A 114 -15.77 -3.90 23.37
CA SER A 114 -16.56 -4.08 24.61
C SER A 114 -16.68 -2.78 25.39
N GLY A 115 -15.59 -2.01 25.47
CA GLY A 115 -15.57 -0.69 26.10
C GLY A 115 -16.45 0.33 25.37
N ILE A 116 -16.14 0.62 24.11
CA ILE A 116 -16.85 1.68 23.37
C ILE A 116 -18.34 1.39 23.16
N ASN A 117 -18.77 0.12 23.14
CA ASN A 117 -20.19 -0.25 23.06
C ASN A 117 -21.00 0.24 24.27
N LYS A 118 -20.36 0.50 25.43
CA LYS A 118 -21.00 1.12 26.60
C LYS A 118 -21.48 2.56 26.33
N LEU A 119 -21.00 3.20 25.27
CA LEU A 119 -21.51 4.51 24.80
C LEU A 119 -22.85 4.41 24.06
N GLY A 120 -23.41 3.22 23.90
CA GLY A 120 -24.67 2.99 23.18
C GLY A 120 -24.50 2.82 21.67
N ILE A 121 -23.32 2.42 21.21
CA ILE A 121 -23.06 2.09 19.80
C ILE A 121 -22.97 0.56 19.61
N ASN A 122 -23.12 0.11 18.35
CA ASN A 122 -23.01 -1.30 17.96
C ASN A 122 -21.72 -1.54 17.18
N ALA A 123 -20.58 -1.29 17.82
CA ALA A 123 -19.27 -1.51 17.24
C ALA A 123 -18.93 -3.01 17.21
N LYS A 124 -18.23 -3.42 16.15
CA LYS A 124 -17.74 -4.79 15.94
C LYS A 124 -16.33 -4.76 15.39
N PHE A 125 -15.54 -5.75 15.77
CA PHE A 125 -14.26 -5.98 15.14
C PHE A 125 -14.48 -6.50 13.72
N ARG A 126 -13.90 -5.82 12.73
CA ARG A 126 -13.78 -6.30 11.36
C ARG A 126 -12.31 -6.69 11.12
N PRO A 127 -12.00 -7.99 11.00
CA PRO A 127 -10.67 -8.43 10.61
C PRO A 127 -10.20 -7.69 9.33
N ARG A 128 -8.95 -7.22 9.29
CA ARG A 128 -7.83 -7.65 10.13
C ARG A 128 -7.46 -6.72 11.29
N ASN A 129 -7.85 -5.46 11.25
CA ASN A 129 -7.43 -4.42 12.20
C ASN A 129 -8.37 -3.21 12.21
N ASP A 130 -9.61 -3.37 11.75
CA ASP A 130 -10.61 -2.31 11.73
C ASP A 130 -11.68 -2.59 12.77
N ILE A 131 -12.27 -1.54 13.31
CA ILE A 131 -13.51 -1.61 14.08
C ILE A 131 -14.54 -0.76 13.37
N GLU A 132 -15.75 -1.30 13.24
CA GLU A 132 -16.83 -0.69 12.47
C GLU A 132 -18.14 -0.62 13.24
N VAL A 133 -18.95 0.37 12.90
CA VAL A 133 -20.36 0.49 13.30
C VAL A 133 -21.16 0.53 12.01
N ASP A 134 -22.15 -0.36 11.87
CA ASP A 134 -23.01 -0.47 10.68
C ASP A 134 -22.22 -0.55 9.35
N GLY A 135 -21.11 -1.31 9.34
CA GLY A 135 -20.25 -1.50 8.17
C GLY A 135 -19.29 -0.34 7.87
N LYS A 136 -19.29 0.72 8.69
CA LYS A 136 -18.41 1.88 8.54
C LYS A 136 -17.33 1.88 9.62
N LYS A 137 -16.08 2.02 9.20
CA LYS A 137 -14.90 2.08 10.08
C LYS A 137 -14.99 3.28 11.03
N ILE A 138 -14.91 3.05 12.32
CA ILE A 138 -14.82 4.10 13.35
C ILE A 138 -13.43 4.15 14.00
N SER A 139 -12.65 3.09 13.83
CA SER A 139 -11.34 2.95 14.45
C SER A 139 -10.45 2.06 13.57
N GLY A 140 -9.18 2.45 13.45
CA GLY A 140 -8.12 1.62 12.88
C GLY A 140 -7.09 1.29 13.95
N THR A 141 -6.63 0.04 13.96
CA THR A 141 -5.64 -0.45 14.91
C THR A 141 -4.41 -1.00 14.19
N GLY A 142 -3.32 -1.17 14.93
CA GLY A 142 -2.09 -1.77 14.44
C GLY A 142 -1.13 -1.98 15.60
N GLY A 143 -0.17 -2.86 15.43
CA GLY A 143 0.80 -3.11 16.47
C GLY A 143 2.09 -3.67 15.93
N THR A 144 3.09 -3.67 16.79
CA THR A 144 4.38 -4.27 16.58
C THR A 144 4.80 -5.05 17.82
N TYR A 145 5.84 -5.84 17.68
CA TYR A 145 6.43 -6.65 18.73
C TYR A 145 7.94 -6.54 18.65
N ASP A 146 8.56 -6.07 19.74
CA ASP A 146 10.01 -6.06 19.90
C ASP A 146 10.38 -6.77 21.20
N SER A 147 11.23 -7.80 21.10
CA SER A 147 11.96 -8.37 22.24
C SER A 147 11.09 -8.70 23.47
N SER A 148 9.93 -9.33 23.26
CA SER A 148 8.96 -9.67 24.33
C SER A 148 8.06 -8.52 24.79
N ILE A 149 8.10 -7.36 24.15
CA ILE A 149 7.17 -6.25 24.39
C ILE A 149 6.27 -6.09 23.18
N PHE A 150 4.96 -6.06 23.43
CA PHE A 150 3.96 -5.66 22.46
C PHE A 150 3.71 -4.17 22.58
N PHE A 151 3.71 -3.49 21.43
CA PHE A 151 3.20 -2.13 21.28
C PHE A 151 2.00 -2.19 20.34
N PHE A 152 0.82 -1.90 20.86
CA PHE A 152 -0.41 -1.95 20.08
C PHE A 152 -1.13 -0.63 20.21
N GLN A 153 -1.56 -0.07 19.09
CA GLN A 153 -2.19 1.24 19.04
C GLN A 153 -3.48 1.21 18.26
N GLY A 154 -4.35 2.16 18.57
CA GLY A 154 -5.57 2.39 17.84
C GLY A 154 -5.98 3.84 17.85
N THR A 155 -6.90 4.13 16.94
CA THR A 155 -7.52 5.45 16.77
C THR A 155 -9.00 5.33 17.03
N LEU A 156 -9.65 6.34 17.58
CA LEU A 156 -11.10 6.44 17.68
C LEU A 156 -11.52 7.78 17.08
N LEU A 157 -12.32 7.72 16.03
CA LEU A 157 -12.82 8.92 15.36
C LEU A 157 -13.94 9.53 16.22
N LEU A 158 -13.65 10.61 16.93
CA LEU A 158 -14.66 11.38 17.67
C LEU A 158 -15.48 12.21 16.68
N ASP A 159 -14.77 12.86 15.76
CA ASP A 159 -15.23 13.47 14.52
C ASP A 159 -14.15 13.27 13.43
N PHE A 160 -14.35 13.77 12.21
CA PHE A 160 -13.26 13.84 11.23
C PHE A 160 -13.55 14.87 10.13
N ASN A 161 -12.49 15.40 9.52
CA ASN A 161 -12.57 16.16 8.27
C ASN A 161 -12.29 15.23 7.08
N PRO A 162 -13.30 14.84 6.28
CA PRO A 162 -13.12 13.92 5.16
C PRO A 162 -12.18 14.49 4.08
N GLU A 163 -12.16 15.80 3.91
CA GLU A 163 -11.34 16.47 2.91
C GLU A 163 -9.86 16.34 3.23
N ASN A 164 -9.45 16.73 4.44
CA ASN A 164 -8.05 16.62 4.86
C ASN A 164 -7.61 15.15 4.89
N MET A 165 -8.44 14.25 5.41
CA MET A 165 -8.11 12.83 5.48
C MET A 165 -7.81 12.22 4.11
N VAL A 166 -8.56 12.60 3.07
CA VAL A 166 -8.36 12.04 1.72
C VAL A 166 -7.35 12.82 0.89
N LYS A 167 -7.33 14.14 0.98
CA LYS A 167 -6.43 14.96 0.16
C LYS A 167 -4.99 14.92 0.66
N SER A 168 -4.73 14.63 1.93
CA SER A 168 -3.37 14.50 2.45
C SER A 168 -2.69 13.19 2.01
N LEU A 169 -3.48 12.18 1.64
CA LEU A 169 -3.01 10.84 1.29
C LEU A 169 -3.11 10.58 -0.23
N LYS A 170 -2.12 9.85 -0.77
CA LYS A 170 -2.15 9.25 -2.11
C LYS A 170 -2.87 7.90 -2.02
N ILE A 171 -4.14 7.94 -1.64
CA ILE A 171 -4.95 6.74 -1.42
C ILE A 171 -5.07 5.93 -2.73
N PRO A 172 -4.73 4.62 -2.74
CA PRO A 172 -5.02 3.74 -3.85
C PRO A 172 -6.51 3.76 -4.17
N VAL A 173 -6.86 3.93 -5.44
CA VAL A 173 -8.23 4.20 -5.90
C VAL A 173 -9.25 3.11 -5.49
N GLU A 174 -8.81 1.93 -5.08
CA GLU A 174 -9.70 0.88 -4.52
C GLU A 174 -10.33 1.24 -3.17
N LYS A 175 -9.68 2.12 -2.40
CA LYS A 175 -10.29 2.70 -1.19
C LYS A 175 -11.26 3.85 -1.53
N LEU A 176 -11.40 4.21 -2.81
CA LEU A 176 -12.26 5.27 -3.34
C LEU A 176 -13.43 4.72 -4.20
N ILE A 177 -13.93 3.50 -3.95
CA ILE A 177 -15.16 3.01 -4.63
C ILE A 177 -16.39 3.70 -3.99
N SER A 178 -16.63 4.93 -4.41
CA SER A 178 -17.90 5.65 -4.60
C SER A 178 -17.55 7.13 -4.78
N LYS A 179 -18.26 7.83 -5.66
CA LYS A 179 -17.96 9.24 -5.96
C LYS A 179 -18.42 10.13 -4.81
N ASN A 180 -17.75 11.28 -4.69
CA ASN A 180 -17.99 12.37 -3.73
C ASN A 180 -17.46 12.15 -2.32
N PHE A 181 -17.28 13.24 -1.57
CA PHE A 181 -16.96 13.24 -0.14
C PHE A 181 -17.92 12.35 0.67
N ASP A 182 -19.13 12.10 0.13
CA ASP A 182 -20.13 11.15 0.63
C ASP A 182 -19.64 9.68 0.70
N SER A 183 -18.64 9.30 -0.09
CA SER A 183 -18.07 7.94 -0.12
C SER A 183 -17.21 7.59 1.10
N ILE A 184 -16.55 8.59 1.68
CA ILE A 184 -15.80 8.41 2.94
C ILE A 184 -16.82 8.25 4.06
N SER A 185 -17.86 9.08 4.08
CA SER A 185 -19.00 8.95 4.99
C SER A 185 -19.76 7.61 4.82
N ALA A 186 -19.59 6.92 3.67
CA ALA A 186 -20.11 5.59 3.42
C ALA A 186 -19.20 4.44 3.94
N ARG A 187 -17.92 4.73 4.26
CA ARG A 187 -16.91 3.74 4.69
C ARG A 187 -16.33 3.99 6.07
N VAL A 188 -16.41 5.21 6.54
CA VAL A 188 -15.86 5.74 7.77
C VAL A 188 -16.97 6.48 8.50
N THR A 189 -17.01 6.34 9.82
CA THR A 189 -17.95 7.04 10.70
C THR A 189 -17.20 7.54 11.94
N SER A 190 -17.88 8.31 12.77
CA SER A 190 -17.35 8.86 14.02
C SER A 190 -18.38 8.72 15.13
N LEU A 191 -17.96 8.91 16.39
CA LEU A 191 -18.89 8.96 17.51
C LEU A 191 -19.96 10.04 17.30
N LYS A 192 -19.57 11.22 16.81
CA LYS A 192 -20.51 12.29 16.46
C LYS A 192 -21.57 11.86 15.46
N ASN A 193 -21.18 11.13 14.42
CA ASN A 193 -22.11 10.70 13.37
C ASN A 193 -23.06 9.60 13.88
N VAL A 194 -22.59 8.72 14.76
CA VAL A 194 -23.40 7.61 15.30
C VAL A 194 -24.33 8.07 16.42
N LEU A 195 -23.84 8.92 17.33
CA LEU A 195 -24.56 9.37 18.53
C LEU A 195 -25.30 10.71 18.34
N GLY A 196 -24.96 11.48 17.30
CA GLY A 196 -25.46 12.84 17.07
C GLY A 196 -24.70 13.93 17.83
N TYR A 197 -23.74 13.57 18.68
CA TYR A 197 -22.89 14.48 19.46
C TYR A 197 -21.54 13.82 19.75
N ILE A 198 -20.53 14.62 20.13
CA ILE A 198 -19.24 14.10 20.62
C ILE A 198 -19.37 13.92 22.14
N PRO A 199 -19.25 12.69 22.68
CA PRO A 199 -19.27 12.47 24.12
C PRO A 199 -18.10 13.17 24.82
N ASP A 200 -18.24 13.41 26.13
CA ASP A 200 -17.13 13.90 26.94
C ASP A 200 -15.94 12.95 26.84
N ILE A 201 -14.75 13.50 26.58
CA ILE A 201 -13.55 12.73 26.32
C ILE A 201 -13.14 11.85 27.51
N GLU A 202 -13.43 12.28 28.74
CA GLU A 202 -13.13 11.50 29.94
C GLU A 202 -14.06 10.28 30.06
N ILE A 203 -15.33 10.41 29.62
CA ILE A 203 -16.25 9.27 29.52
C ILE A 203 -15.75 8.29 28.45
N VAL A 204 -15.29 8.79 27.30
CA VAL A 204 -14.73 7.94 26.23
C VAL A 204 -13.50 7.17 26.73
N LYS A 205 -12.58 7.82 27.44
CA LYS A 205 -11.41 7.16 28.03
C LYS A 205 -11.82 6.15 29.10
N SER A 206 -12.79 6.47 29.96
CA SER A 206 -13.21 5.56 31.03
C SER A 206 -13.80 4.27 30.49
N VAL A 207 -14.67 4.33 29.47
CA VAL A 207 -15.25 3.11 28.88
C VAL A 207 -14.22 2.26 28.17
N ILE A 208 -13.18 2.86 27.56
CA ILE A 208 -12.06 2.13 26.95
C ILE A 208 -11.27 1.38 28.03
N ILE A 209 -10.95 2.05 29.15
CA ILE A 209 -10.25 1.43 30.29
C ILE A 209 -11.09 0.27 30.84
N GLU A 210 -12.39 0.47 31.04
CA GLU A 210 -13.30 -0.58 31.51
C GLU A 210 -13.34 -1.78 30.56
N GLY A 211 -13.43 -1.54 29.25
CA GLY A 211 -13.43 -2.59 28.23
C GLY A 211 -12.17 -3.46 28.29
N PHE A 212 -10.99 -2.83 28.38
CA PHE A 212 -9.74 -3.57 28.58
C PHE A 212 -9.68 -4.28 29.93
N SER A 213 -10.16 -3.63 30.99
CA SER A 213 -10.12 -4.17 32.35
C SER A 213 -10.96 -5.43 32.48
N GLU A 214 -12.20 -5.40 32.00
CA GLU A 214 -13.15 -6.51 32.06
C GLU A 214 -12.71 -7.66 31.15
N TYR A 215 -12.30 -7.36 29.91
CA TYR A 215 -11.98 -8.39 28.93
C TYR A 215 -10.71 -9.17 29.29
N PHE A 216 -9.67 -8.47 29.78
CA PHE A 216 -8.39 -9.10 30.14
C PHE A 216 -8.27 -9.42 31.64
N ASN A 217 -9.28 -9.07 32.45
CA ASN A 217 -9.23 -9.18 33.91
C ASN A 217 -7.96 -8.51 34.50
N ILE A 218 -7.70 -7.28 34.07
CA ILE A 218 -6.55 -6.47 34.49
C ILE A 218 -7.01 -5.19 35.18
N GLN A 219 -6.19 -4.67 36.08
CA GLN A 219 -6.44 -3.39 36.75
C GLN A 219 -5.60 -2.28 36.14
N PHE A 220 -6.20 -1.10 36.04
CA PHE A 220 -5.57 0.13 35.58
C PHE A 220 -5.43 1.14 36.72
N THR A 221 -4.36 1.92 36.72
CA THR A 221 -4.15 2.99 37.70
C THR A 221 -3.55 4.19 37.00
N TYR A 222 -4.15 5.37 37.17
CA TYR A 222 -3.62 6.60 36.61
C TYR A 222 -2.26 6.93 37.22
N GLY A 223 -1.33 7.35 36.35
CA GLY A 223 0.00 7.76 36.73
C GLY A 223 0.47 8.95 35.90
N THR A 224 1.75 9.27 36.04
CA THR A 224 2.41 10.36 35.32
C THR A 224 3.56 9.83 34.46
N LEU A 225 4.03 10.67 33.54
CA LEU A 225 5.26 10.42 32.79
C LEU A 225 6.44 10.29 33.75
N SER A 226 7.30 9.30 33.53
CA SER A 226 8.54 9.13 34.29
C SER A 226 9.60 10.15 33.86
N ALA A 227 10.66 10.30 34.65
CA ALA A 227 11.77 11.18 34.29
C ALA A 227 12.50 10.67 33.03
N GLU A 228 12.64 9.35 32.91
CA GLU A 228 13.29 8.65 31.80
C GLU A 228 12.50 8.84 30.50
N GLU A 229 11.17 8.79 30.55
CA GLU A 229 10.31 9.08 29.39
C GLU A 229 10.51 10.53 28.90
N ASN A 230 10.53 11.50 29.83
CA ASN A 230 10.75 12.91 29.49
C ASN A 230 12.15 13.15 28.92
N ASN A 231 13.18 12.51 29.50
CA ASN A 231 14.56 12.61 29.01
C ASN A 231 14.66 12.03 27.59
N TYR A 232 14.08 10.85 27.34
CA TYR A 232 14.09 10.23 26.02
C TYR A 232 13.48 11.14 24.96
N ILE A 233 12.31 11.72 25.25
CA ILE A 233 11.65 12.65 24.32
C ILE A 233 12.55 13.86 24.06
N THR A 234 13.11 14.46 25.11
CA THR A 234 13.97 15.65 25.00
C THR A 234 15.20 15.37 24.12
N GLU A 235 15.77 14.18 24.22
CA GLU A 235 16.97 13.79 23.48
C GLU A 235 16.66 13.39 22.02
N ASN A 236 15.49 12.81 21.75
CA ASN A 236 15.21 12.14 20.47
C ASN A 236 14.14 12.83 19.60
N GLN A 237 13.37 13.79 20.13
CA GLN A 237 12.28 14.43 19.38
C GLN A 237 12.76 15.03 18.04
N GLU A 238 13.91 15.71 18.04
CA GLU A 238 14.47 16.30 16.82
C GLU A 238 14.87 15.25 15.78
N TYR A 239 15.34 14.07 16.21
CA TYR A 239 15.60 12.96 15.28
C TYR A 239 14.33 12.47 14.62
N TYR A 240 13.22 12.29 15.35
CA TYR A 240 11.94 11.87 14.77
C TYR A 240 11.29 12.91 13.87
N LYS A 241 11.73 14.17 13.97
CA LYS A 241 11.32 15.25 13.08
C LYS A 241 12.22 15.36 11.84
N SER A 242 13.42 14.80 11.88
CA SER A 242 14.43 14.94 10.84
C SER A 242 14.04 14.20 9.55
N ASP A 243 14.61 14.67 8.43
CA ASP A 243 14.44 14.00 7.15
C ASP A 243 15.02 12.57 7.16
N GLU A 244 16.06 12.33 7.95
CA GLU A 244 16.68 11.00 8.12
C GLU A 244 15.65 9.97 8.58
N TRP A 245 14.79 10.33 9.53
CA TRP A 245 13.71 9.47 9.99
C TRP A 245 12.49 9.50 9.05
N VAL A 246 11.99 10.70 8.74
CA VAL A 246 10.73 10.84 7.99
C VAL A 246 10.85 10.23 6.59
N TYR A 247 12.00 10.37 5.94
CA TYR A 247 12.28 9.86 4.59
C TYR A 247 13.21 8.65 4.58
N SER A 248 13.38 7.96 5.72
CA SER A 248 14.27 6.78 5.84
C SER A 248 14.00 5.68 4.80
N SER A 249 12.72 5.49 4.44
CA SER A 249 12.24 4.50 3.47
C SER A 249 12.06 5.08 2.07
N ASP A 250 12.52 6.32 1.87
CA ASP A 250 12.59 7.03 0.59
C ASP A 250 14.04 7.16 0.09
N ASN A 251 15.00 6.58 0.83
CA ASN A 251 16.41 6.55 0.50
C ASN A 251 16.62 5.95 -0.91
N GLU A 252 17.04 6.82 -1.82
CA GLU A 252 17.40 6.58 -3.22
C GLU A 252 16.25 6.36 -4.23
N LEU A 253 15.43 7.41 -4.39
CA LEU A 253 15.01 7.85 -5.74
C LEU A 253 16.17 8.55 -6.50
N LEU A 254 17.44 8.28 -6.15
CA LEU A 254 18.56 8.68 -6.99
C LEU A 254 18.37 8.02 -8.35
N GLU A 255 18.59 8.80 -9.39
CA GLU A 255 18.54 8.53 -10.83
C GLU A 255 19.50 7.40 -11.29
N THR A 256 19.65 6.36 -10.50
CA THR A 256 20.27 5.11 -10.88
C THR A 256 19.21 4.28 -11.59
N LYS A 257 19.54 3.79 -12.79
CA LYS A 257 18.66 2.90 -13.55
C LYS A 257 18.34 1.64 -12.73
N THR A 258 17.15 1.59 -12.13
CA THR A 258 16.63 0.46 -11.34
C THR A 258 15.42 -0.15 -12.04
N ILE A 259 15.25 -1.46 -11.92
CA ILE A 259 14.05 -2.15 -12.40
C ILE A 259 12.99 -2.09 -11.29
N LYS A 260 11.79 -1.62 -11.62
CA LYS A 260 10.66 -1.55 -10.69
C LYS A 260 9.63 -2.62 -11.00
N ASP A 261 9.03 -3.20 -9.98
CA ASP A 261 7.85 -4.06 -10.15
C ASP A 261 6.76 -3.79 -9.10
N THR A 262 5.53 -4.18 -9.43
CA THR A 262 4.38 -4.03 -8.53
C THR A 262 3.49 -5.25 -8.62
N TYR A 263 3.32 -5.89 -7.47
CA TYR A 263 2.56 -7.11 -7.30
C TYR A 263 1.40 -6.86 -6.32
N ARG A 264 0.21 -7.36 -6.69
CA ARG A 264 -0.97 -7.30 -5.81
C ARG A 264 -1.20 -8.64 -5.12
N CYS A 265 -1.07 -8.64 -3.80
CA CYS A 265 -1.29 -9.79 -2.92
C CYS A 265 -2.48 -9.56 -1.98
N SER A 266 -2.74 -10.52 -1.08
CA SER A 266 -3.81 -10.37 -0.07
C SER A 266 -3.54 -9.25 0.94
N GLY A 267 -2.26 -8.88 1.12
CA GLY A 267 -1.79 -7.82 2.02
C GLY A 267 -1.76 -6.42 1.43
N GLY A 268 -2.26 -6.23 0.20
CA GLY A 268 -2.27 -4.93 -0.45
C GLY A 268 -1.31 -4.88 -1.65
N ILE A 269 -0.68 -3.73 -1.85
CA ILE A 269 0.24 -3.50 -2.95
C ILE A 269 1.67 -3.72 -2.44
N PHE A 270 2.36 -4.64 -3.08
CA PHE A 270 3.77 -4.93 -2.83
C PHE A 270 4.59 -4.40 -4.00
N LYS A 271 5.59 -3.57 -3.73
CA LYS A 271 6.44 -2.94 -4.76
C LYS A 271 7.89 -3.28 -4.48
N THR A 272 8.68 -3.42 -5.54
CA THR A 272 10.12 -3.61 -5.39
C THR A 272 10.91 -2.75 -6.36
N PHE A 273 12.13 -2.41 -5.94
CA PHE A 273 13.11 -1.65 -6.69
C PHE A 273 14.41 -2.43 -6.66
N ALA A 274 14.87 -2.92 -7.80
CA ALA A 274 16.06 -3.75 -7.89
C ALA A 274 17.14 -3.06 -8.73
N LYS A 275 18.37 -3.06 -8.20
CA LYS A 275 19.57 -2.69 -8.96
C LYS A 275 20.36 -3.94 -9.29
N VAL A 276 20.76 -4.06 -10.54
CA VAL A 276 21.41 -5.26 -11.08
C VAL A 276 22.74 -4.89 -11.73
N ASP A 277 23.76 -5.70 -11.50
CA ASP A 277 24.99 -5.73 -12.28
C ASP A 277 24.85 -6.79 -13.36
N TYR A 278 24.47 -6.35 -14.55
CA TYR A 278 24.19 -7.23 -15.69
C TYR A 278 25.42 -7.99 -16.18
N LYS A 279 26.63 -7.40 -16.05
CA LYS A 279 27.86 -8.05 -16.50
C LYS A 279 28.21 -9.25 -15.63
N ARG A 280 27.99 -9.11 -14.32
CA ARG A 280 28.28 -10.16 -13.33
C ARG A 280 27.08 -11.03 -12.99
N LYS A 281 25.88 -10.68 -13.49
CA LYS A 281 24.59 -11.32 -13.15
C LYS A 281 24.29 -11.31 -11.65
N LEU A 282 24.60 -10.20 -10.99
CA LEU A 282 24.41 -10.03 -9.55
C LEU A 282 23.29 -9.01 -9.27
N LEU A 283 22.44 -9.29 -8.29
CA LEU A 283 21.56 -8.31 -7.67
C LEU A 283 22.39 -7.43 -6.72
N LYS A 284 22.62 -6.17 -7.07
CA LYS A 284 23.41 -5.24 -6.24
C LYS A 284 22.67 -4.86 -4.96
N TYR A 285 21.39 -4.54 -5.08
CA TYR A 285 20.50 -4.33 -3.96
C TYR A 285 19.06 -4.42 -4.44
N ILE A 286 18.16 -4.66 -3.51
CA ILE A 286 16.72 -4.65 -3.73
C ILE A 286 16.06 -4.00 -2.53
N TYR A 287 14.99 -3.26 -2.80
CA TYR A 287 14.12 -2.72 -1.77
C TYR A 287 12.71 -3.27 -1.93
N PHE A 288 12.10 -3.67 -0.83
CA PHE A 288 10.72 -4.10 -0.76
C PHE A 288 9.89 -3.07 0.00
N THR A 289 8.86 -2.53 -0.64
CA THR A 289 7.95 -1.56 -0.02
C THR A 289 6.52 -2.04 -0.15
N GLY A 290 5.67 -1.72 0.81
CA GLY A 290 4.26 -2.11 0.77
C GLY A 290 3.54 -1.94 2.10
N ASP A 291 2.28 -2.33 2.10
CA ASP A 291 1.34 -2.10 3.22
C ASP A 291 1.30 -3.28 4.21
N TYR A 292 2.42 -3.96 4.43
CA TYR A 292 2.49 -5.17 5.26
C TYR A 292 3.00 -4.89 6.68
N PHE A 293 2.69 -5.82 7.58
CA PHE A 293 3.25 -5.89 8.93
C PHE A 293 4.14 -7.12 9.02
N VAL A 294 5.30 -7.00 9.67
CA VAL A 294 6.28 -8.07 9.81
C VAL A 294 6.89 -8.09 11.20
N ILE A 295 7.13 -9.29 11.72
CA ILE A 295 7.85 -9.53 12.98
C ILE A 295 9.02 -10.49 12.69
N PRO A 296 10.26 -10.16 13.09
CA PRO A 296 10.69 -8.87 13.65
C PRO A 296 10.65 -7.73 12.60
N GLU A 297 10.56 -6.47 13.04
CA GLU A 297 10.49 -5.30 12.13
C GLU A 297 11.66 -5.23 11.14
N ARG A 298 12.86 -5.62 11.59
CA ARG A 298 14.07 -5.65 10.78
C ARG A 298 14.10 -6.75 9.71
N ALA A 299 13.12 -7.66 9.67
CA ALA A 299 13.15 -8.83 8.79
C ALA A 299 13.25 -8.46 7.30
N ILE A 300 12.63 -7.35 6.87
CA ILE A 300 12.77 -6.88 5.48
C ILE A 300 14.17 -6.37 5.21
N ALA A 301 14.71 -5.51 6.07
CA ALA A 301 16.08 -5.01 5.91
C ALA A 301 17.10 -6.15 5.95
N ASP A 302 16.87 -7.15 6.81
CA ASP A 302 17.69 -8.36 6.86
C ASP A 302 17.57 -9.17 5.57
N LEU A 303 16.37 -9.33 4.99
CA LEU A 303 16.16 -10.00 3.70
C LEU A 303 16.84 -9.23 2.56
N GLU A 304 16.68 -7.91 2.48
CA GLU A 304 17.33 -7.05 1.49
C GLU A 304 18.85 -7.18 1.57
N SER A 305 19.40 -7.17 2.79
CA SER A 305 20.82 -7.43 3.02
C SER A 305 21.23 -8.86 2.67
N PHE A 306 20.36 -9.85 2.88
CA PHE A 306 20.61 -11.26 2.56
C PHE A 306 20.67 -11.51 1.05
N LEU A 307 19.94 -10.69 0.27
CA LEU A 307 19.92 -10.74 -1.19
C LEU A 307 20.96 -9.83 -1.85
N LYS A 308 21.69 -9.03 -1.06
CA LYS A 308 22.71 -8.10 -1.57
C LYS A 308 23.88 -8.86 -2.21
N ASP A 309 24.29 -8.40 -3.39
CA ASP A 309 25.35 -8.99 -4.21
C ASP A 309 25.14 -10.49 -4.52
N CYS A 310 23.89 -10.97 -4.47
CA CYS A 310 23.53 -12.35 -4.76
C CYS A 310 23.43 -12.61 -6.26
N ASP A 311 23.79 -13.81 -6.71
CA ASP A 311 23.52 -14.25 -8.09
C ASP A 311 22.01 -14.28 -8.35
N ILE A 312 21.59 -13.69 -9.46
CA ILE A 312 20.17 -13.56 -9.82
C ILE A 312 19.46 -14.93 -9.86
N ASN A 313 20.18 -16.00 -10.24
CA ASN A 313 19.64 -17.35 -10.34
C ASN A 313 19.44 -18.01 -8.96
N GLU A 314 20.07 -17.47 -7.91
CA GLU A 314 19.97 -17.98 -6.54
C GLU A 314 18.93 -17.22 -5.71
N LEU A 315 18.35 -16.13 -6.20
CA LEU A 315 17.47 -15.26 -5.41
C LEU A 315 16.28 -16.00 -4.80
N ILE A 316 15.62 -16.87 -5.57
CA ILE A 316 14.48 -17.66 -5.06
C ILE A 316 14.94 -18.60 -3.95
N PHE A 317 16.08 -19.29 -4.14
CA PHE A 317 16.65 -20.16 -3.13
C PHE A 317 17.05 -19.38 -1.88
N LYS A 318 17.63 -18.19 -2.02
CA LYS A 318 18.03 -17.34 -0.90
C LYS A 318 16.85 -16.80 -0.11
N ILE A 319 15.75 -16.46 -0.78
CA ILE A 319 14.50 -16.10 -0.10
C ILE A 319 13.98 -17.33 0.66
N ASP A 320 14.00 -18.51 0.05
CA ASP A 320 13.58 -19.74 0.72
C ASP A 320 14.42 -20.02 1.98
N GLU A 321 15.75 -19.99 1.84
CA GLU A 321 16.72 -20.13 2.93
C GLU A 321 16.48 -19.10 4.04
N PHE A 322 16.22 -17.84 3.68
CA PHE A 322 15.94 -16.77 4.64
C PHE A 322 14.67 -17.07 5.46
N PHE A 323 13.57 -17.45 4.79
CA PHE A 323 12.31 -17.74 5.46
C PHE A 323 12.39 -19.01 6.32
N GLU A 324 13.17 -20.01 5.92
CA GLU A 324 13.43 -21.21 6.73
C GLU A 324 14.28 -20.89 7.96
N LYS A 325 15.33 -20.07 7.79
CA LYS A 325 16.29 -19.78 8.85
C LYS A 325 15.76 -18.81 9.89
N TYR A 326 15.10 -17.74 9.46
CA TYR A 326 14.68 -16.64 10.35
C TYR A 326 13.20 -16.65 10.68
N THR A 327 12.41 -17.47 9.98
CA THR A 327 10.96 -17.67 10.20
C THR A 327 10.19 -16.36 10.51
N PRO A 328 10.32 -15.32 9.66
CA PRO A 328 9.63 -14.05 9.90
C PRO A 328 8.12 -14.23 9.79
N GLU A 329 7.38 -13.61 10.71
CA GLU A 329 5.92 -13.62 10.72
C GLU A 329 5.38 -12.41 9.98
N PHE A 330 4.77 -12.64 8.81
CA PHE A 330 4.13 -11.60 8.01
C PHE A 330 2.61 -11.65 8.16
N GLN A 331 1.98 -10.47 8.24
CA GLN A 331 0.53 -10.36 8.16
C GLN A 331 0.10 -10.19 6.69
N ASN A 332 -0.68 -11.13 6.15
CA ASN A 332 -1.23 -11.14 4.77
C ASN A 332 -0.26 -11.31 3.61
N VAL A 333 1.05 -11.26 3.86
CA VAL A 333 2.07 -11.53 2.85
C VAL A 333 2.67 -12.89 3.17
N SER A 334 2.86 -13.70 2.15
CA SER A 334 3.46 -15.02 2.25
C SER A 334 4.79 -15.05 1.51
N LYS A 335 5.64 -16.04 1.83
CA LYS A 335 6.86 -16.33 1.07
C LYS A 335 6.61 -16.41 -0.44
N VAL A 336 5.46 -16.94 -0.85
CA VAL A 336 5.06 -17.06 -2.26
C VAL A 336 4.91 -15.68 -2.94
N ASP A 337 4.48 -14.65 -2.21
CA ASP A 337 4.36 -13.30 -2.76
C ASP A 337 5.75 -12.68 -3.06
N PHE A 338 6.75 -12.97 -2.21
CA PHE A 338 8.15 -12.60 -2.48
C PHE A 338 8.70 -13.36 -3.69
N PHE A 339 8.42 -14.65 -3.81
CA PHE A 339 8.81 -15.41 -5.01
C PHE A 339 8.18 -14.83 -6.28
N ASN A 340 6.90 -14.48 -6.24
CA ASN A 340 6.21 -13.93 -7.41
C ASN A 340 6.82 -12.60 -7.87
N ILE A 341 7.05 -11.64 -6.95
CA ILE A 341 7.61 -10.35 -7.33
C ILE A 341 9.08 -10.48 -7.79
N ILE A 342 9.82 -11.44 -7.23
CA ILE A 342 11.23 -11.67 -7.60
C ILE A 342 11.33 -12.38 -8.94
N ASN A 343 10.45 -13.34 -9.22
CA ASN A 343 10.34 -13.93 -10.55
C ASN A 343 10.04 -12.87 -11.60
N ASN A 344 9.15 -11.90 -11.32
CA ASN A 344 8.92 -10.79 -12.22
C ASN A 344 10.19 -9.95 -12.46
N ILE A 345 11.01 -9.71 -11.44
CA ILE A 345 12.29 -9.01 -11.59
C ILE A 345 13.27 -9.84 -12.42
N ILE A 346 13.39 -11.15 -12.17
CA ILE A 346 14.24 -12.07 -12.94
C ILE A 346 13.80 -12.08 -14.41
N ASP A 347 12.50 -12.19 -14.67
CA ASP A 347 11.92 -12.15 -16.02
C ASP A 347 12.24 -10.81 -16.71
N LYS A 348 12.08 -9.67 -16.01
CA LYS A 348 12.48 -8.34 -16.50
C LYS A 348 13.96 -8.25 -16.85
N ILE A 349 14.84 -8.84 -16.04
CA ILE A 349 16.28 -8.86 -16.33
C ILE A 349 16.58 -9.70 -17.58
N ALA A 350 15.87 -10.81 -17.78
CA ALA A 350 16.00 -11.61 -19.00
C ALA A 350 15.65 -10.80 -20.25
N PHE A 351 14.60 -9.97 -20.20
CA PHE A 351 14.25 -9.05 -21.30
C PHE A 351 15.38 -8.06 -21.63
N LEU A 352 16.09 -7.53 -20.62
CA LEU A 352 17.23 -6.63 -20.84
C LEU A 352 18.38 -7.34 -21.56
N ASN A 353 18.77 -8.51 -21.08
CA ASN A 353 19.94 -9.23 -21.59
C ASN A 353 19.72 -9.72 -23.04
N ASP A 354 18.51 -10.17 -23.36
CA ASP A 354 18.24 -10.81 -24.65
C ASP A 354 17.87 -9.81 -25.77
N PHE A 355 17.39 -8.61 -25.41
CA PHE A 355 16.85 -7.64 -26.38
C PHE A 355 17.29 -6.19 -26.19
N GLY A 356 18.02 -5.86 -25.13
CA GLY A 356 18.56 -4.52 -24.89
C GLY A 356 17.50 -3.48 -24.53
N ILE A 357 16.34 -3.90 -24.00
CA ILE A 357 15.32 -3.00 -23.47
C ILE A 357 15.86 -2.36 -22.19
N ASN A 358 15.85 -1.03 -22.11
CA ASN A 358 16.38 -0.30 -20.96
C ASN A 358 15.48 -0.47 -19.70
N GLU A 359 16.04 -0.11 -18.55
CA GLU A 359 15.42 -0.29 -17.24
C GLU A 359 14.13 0.51 -17.03
N ASP A 360 14.01 1.68 -17.66
CA ASP A 360 12.82 2.54 -17.58
C ASP A 360 11.64 1.89 -18.32
N GLU A 361 11.89 1.34 -19.50
CA GLU A 361 10.90 0.59 -20.29
C GLU A 361 10.48 -0.69 -19.58
N LEU A 362 11.43 -1.44 -18.99
CA LEU A 362 11.12 -2.64 -18.21
C LEU A 362 10.28 -2.33 -16.97
N SER A 363 10.47 -1.16 -16.38
CA SER A 363 9.68 -0.71 -15.23
C SER A 363 8.22 -0.43 -15.59
N ARG A 364 7.91 -0.24 -16.88
CA ARG A 364 6.53 -0.11 -17.41
C ARG A 364 5.86 -1.47 -17.61
N PHE A 365 6.62 -2.56 -17.66
CA PHE A 365 6.07 -3.88 -17.90
C PHE A 365 5.36 -4.41 -16.65
N MET A 366 4.17 -4.95 -16.85
CA MET A 366 3.36 -5.62 -15.86
C MET A 366 3.05 -7.02 -16.40
N LEU A 367 3.71 -8.03 -15.82
CA LEU A 367 3.59 -9.42 -16.24
C LEU A 367 2.39 -10.07 -15.55
N VAL A 368 1.52 -10.71 -16.35
CA VAL A 368 0.25 -11.28 -15.87
C VAL A 368 0.21 -12.78 -16.16
N ASN A 369 -0.25 -13.55 -15.17
CA ASN A 369 -0.42 -15.01 -15.25
C ASN A 369 0.87 -15.75 -15.65
N GLY A 370 2.02 -15.27 -15.18
CA GLY A 370 3.33 -15.87 -15.48
C GLY A 370 3.75 -15.68 -16.93
N MET A 371 3.47 -14.50 -17.50
CA MET A 371 3.95 -14.10 -18.82
C MET A 371 5.49 -14.11 -18.84
N GLN A 372 6.06 -14.96 -19.68
CA GLN A 372 7.50 -15.06 -19.90
C GLN A 372 7.88 -14.54 -21.29
N LEU A 373 9.18 -14.39 -21.49
CA LEU A 373 9.76 -13.91 -22.73
C LEU A 373 9.42 -14.79 -23.94
N CYS A 374 9.34 -16.12 -23.75
CA CYS A 374 8.92 -17.06 -24.80
C CYS A 374 7.46 -16.88 -25.21
N ASP A 375 6.59 -16.41 -24.30
CA ASP A 375 5.17 -16.21 -24.57
C ASP A 375 4.92 -14.96 -25.44
N ILE A 376 5.84 -13.99 -25.46
CA ILE A 376 5.75 -12.80 -26.33
C ILE A 376 5.79 -13.21 -27.80
N LYS A 377 6.63 -14.19 -28.15
CA LYS A 377 6.78 -14.67 -29.53
C LYS A 377 5.48 -15.23 -30.12
N SER A 378 4.60 -15.73 -29.25
CA SER A 378 3.36 -16.40 -29.63
C SER A 378 2.11 -15.54 -29.47
N VAL A 379 2.25 -14.26 -29.08
CA VAL A 379 1.11 -13.35 -28.89
C VAL A 379 0.25 -13.26 -30.15
N LYS A 380 -1.06 -13.19 -29.95
CA LYS A 380 -2.04 -13.13 -31.05
C LYS A 380 -2.92 -11.91 -31.03
N ALA A 381 -2.86 -11.10 -29.98
CA ALA A 381 -3.67 -9.91 -29.83
C ALA A 381 -2.88 -8.76 -29.21
N ILE A 382 -3.29 -7.54 -29.53
CA ILE A 382 -2.85 -6.33 -28.88
C ILE A 382 -4.07 -5.51 -28.41
N LEU A 383 -4.14 -5.25 -27.11
CA LEU A 383 -5.24 -4.50 -26.49
C LEU A 383 -4.81 -3.07 -26.22
N LEU A 384 -5.56 -2.10 -26.74
CA LEU A 384 -5.21 -0.68 -26.70
C LEU A 384 -6.31 0.11 -25.99
N PRO A 385 -5.99 1.06 -25.12
CA PRO A 385 -7.00 1.82 -24.42
C PRO A 385 -7.55 2.92 -25.34
N TYR A 386 -8.86 3.13 -25.33
CA TYR A 386 -9.49 4.16 -26.14
C TYR A 386 -8.96 5.59 -25.85
N CYS A 387 -8.51 5.84 -24.62
CA CYS A 387 -7.98 7.13 -24.19
C CYS A 387 -6.64 7.51 -24.84
N ALA A 388 -5.97 6.55 -25.50
CA ALA A 388 -4.77 6.79 -26.29
C ALA A 388 -5.05 7.26 -27.73
N LYS A 389 -6.33 7.29 -28.14
CA LYS A 389 -6.74 8.00 -29.36
C LYS A 389 -6.78 9.50 -29.06
N LYS A 390 -6.63 10.34 -30.08
CA LYS A 390 -6.67 11.80 -29.94
C LYS A 390 -8.05 12.29 -29.49
N LYS A 391 -8.10 13.42 -28.78
CA LYS A 391 -9.39 14.09 -28.51
C LYS A 391 -10.06 14.50 -29.84
N GLY A 392 -11.34 14.18 -30.01
CA GLY A 392 -12.10 14.45 -31.23
C GLY A 392 -11.94 13.42 -32.36
N CYS A 393 -11.19 12.34 -32.16
CA CYS A 393 -11.15 11.23 -33.11
C CYS A 393 -12.53 10.57 -33.25
N GLU A 394 -13.04 10.44 -34.47
CA GLU A 394 -14.33 9.79 -34.76
C GLU A 394 -14.38 8.33 -34.29
N PHE A 395 -13.22 7.68 -34.25
CA PHE A 395 -13.09 6.30 -33.80
C PHE A 395 -12.70 6.15 -32.33
N ARG A 396 -12.72 7.24 -31.55
CA ARG A 396 -12.24 7.23 -30.16
C ARG A 396 -12.92 6.12 -29.35
N ASN A 397 -14.24 5.99 -29.45
CA ASN A 397 -15.04 5.11 -28.61
C ASN A 397 -15.56 3.86 -29.32
N VAL A 398 -14.87 3.42 -30.36
CA VAL A 398 -15.17 2.17 -31.07
C VAL A 398 -13.91 1.32 -31.20
N ASP A 399 -14.12 0.01 -31.33
CA ASP A 399 -13.07 -0.97 -31.61
C ASP A 399 -12.61 -0.92 -33.07
N TYR A 400 -12.04 0.22 -33.45
CA TYR A 400 -11.54 0.45 -34.80
C TYR A 400 -10.53 1.61 -34.82
N CYS A 401 -9.55 1.56 -35.72
CA CYS A 401 -8.66 2.68 -36.03
C CYS A 401 -8.39 2.70 -37.53
N SER A 402 -8.52 3.88 -38.15
CA SER A 402 -8.22 4.09 -39.57
C SER A 402 -6.72 4.18 -39.88
N ILE A 403 -5.85 4.18 -38.85
CA ILE A 403 -4.39 4.35 -38.99
C ILE A 403 -4.05 5.68 -39.68
N CYS A 404 -4.73 6.77 -39.28
CA CYS A 404 -4.50 8.11 -39.85
C CYS A 404 -3.11 8.69 -39.54
N GLY A 405 -2.43 8.19 -38.50
CA GLY A 405 -1.11 8.66 -38.06
C GLY A 405 -1.15 9.78 -37.01
N ASP A 406 -2.33 10.26 -36.61
CA ASP A 406 -2.47 11.42 -35.72
C ASP A 406 -2.24 11.13 -34.22
N CYS A 407 -2.13 9.86 -33.82
CA CYS A 407 -1.88 9.45 -32.45
C CYS A 407 -1.17 8.09 -32.40
N GLU A 408 -0.62 7.74 -31.23
CA GLU A 408 0.15 6.50 -31.05
C GLU A 408 -0.70 5.23 -31.18
N THR A 409 -2.02 5.33 -31.03
CA THR A 409 -2.93 4.21 -31.31
C THR A 409 -2.84 3.77 -32.77
N GLY A 410 -2.69 4.71 -33.71
CA GLY A 410 -2.47 4.38 -35.12
C GLY A 410 -1.16 3.61 -35.35
N ILE A 411 -0.09 4.01 -34.65
CA ILE A 411 1.20 3.30 -34.67
C ILE A 411 1.02 1.86 -34.17
N ALA A 412 0.30 1.67 -33.06
CA ALA A 412 0.05 0.34 -32.50
C ALA A 412 -0.87 -0.54 -33.38
N TYR A 413 -1.90 0.03 -34.02
CA TYR A 413 -2.74 -0.70 -34.99
C TYR A 413 -1.94 -1.11 -36.23
N LYS A 414 -1.04 -0.24 -36.71
CA LYS A 414 -0.12 -0.58 -37.81
C LYS A 414 0.81 -1.72 -37.41
N PHE A 415 1.43 -1.63 -36.23
CA PHE A 415 2.24 -2.70 -35.67
C PHE A 415 1.46 -4.03 -35.59
N ALA A 416 0.21 -4.00 -35.12
CA ALA A 416 -0.64 -5.18 -35.07
C ALA A 416 -0.81 -5.83 -36.44
N LYS A 417 -1.05 -5.02 -37.48
CA LYS A 417 -1.19 -5.48 -38.86
C LYS A 417 0.11 -6.09 -39.40
N ASP A 418 1.23 -5.43 -39.16
CA ASP A 418 2.56 -5.87 -39.64
C ASP A 418 2.96 -7.22 -39.02
N PHE A 419 2.48 -7.52 -37.80
CA PHE A 419 2.76 -8.75 -37.05
C PHE A 419 1.60 -9.75 -37.00
N ASN A 420 0.54 -9.54 -37.77
CA ASN A 420 -0.67 -10.37 -37.79
C ASN A 420 -1.27 -10.63 -36.39
N LEU A 421 -1.27 -9.59 -35.56
CA LEU A 421 -1.94 -9.55 -34.26
C LEU A 421 -3.35 -8.99 -34.44
N LEU A 422 -4.31 -9.47 -33.66
CA LEU A 422 -5.65 -8.88 -33.57
C LEU A 422 -5.58 -7.58 -32.73
N PRO A 423 -5.72 -6.37 -33.31
CA PRO A 423 -5.82 -5.16 -32.52
C PRO A 423 -7.25 -5.00 -32.00
N VAL A 424 -7.38 -4.69 -30.71
CA VAL A 424 -8.67 -4.39 -30.08
C VAL A 424 -8.55 -3.10 -29.27
N THR A 425 -9.41 -2.13 -29.53
CA THR A 425 -9.56 -0.97 -28.65
C THR A 425 -10.49 -1.31 -27.50
N ILE A 426 -9.97 -1.24 -26.28
CA ILE A 426 -10.73 -1.36 -25.04
C ILE A 426 -11.39 -0.03 -24.71
N ILE A 427 -12.73 -0.01 -24.78
CA ILE A 427 -13.56 1.20 -24.59
C ILE A 427 -13.89 1.40 -23.11
N ASN A 428 -14.16 0.31 -22.39
CA ASN A 428 -14.49 0.32 -20.97
C ASN A 428 -14.18 -1.04 -20.33
N TYR A 429 -14.51 -1.17 -19.04
CA TYR A 429 -14.20 -2.37 -18.27
C TYR A 429 -15.04 -3.59 -18.69
N GLU A 430 -16.32 -3.38 -18.98
CA GLU A 430 -17.22 -4.44 -19.46
C GLU A 430 -16.72 -5.00 -20.79
N ASN A 431 -16.36 -4.12 -21.72
CA ASN A 431 -15.75 -4.45 -22.99
C ASN A 431 -14.40 -5.19 -22.83
N LEU A 432 -13.58 -4.83 -21.83
CA LEU A 432 -12.38 -5.60 -21.50
C LEU A 432 -12.73 -7.05 -21.10
N VAL A 433 -13.69 -7.23 -20.18
CA VAL A 433 -14.07 -8.57 -19.69
C VAL A 433 -14.63 -9.43 -20.83
N GLU A 434 -15.50 -8.86 -21.67
CA GLU A 434 -15.99 -9.53 -22.88
C GLU A 434 -14.86 -9.89 -23.85
N THR A 435 -13.91 -8.97 -24.05
CA THR A 435 -12.75 -9.20 -24.92
C THR A 435 -11.89 -10.34 -24.38
N LEU A 436 -11.55 -10.34 -23.09
CA LEU A 436 -10.77 -11.42 -22.48
C LEU A 436 -11.49 -12.77 -22.60
N ASN A 437 -12.81 -12.81 -22.41
CA ASN A 437 -13.60 -14.03 -22.62
C ASN A 437 -13.59 -14.49 -24.09
N LYS A 438 -13.69 -13.57 -25.05
CA LYS A 438 -13.58 -13.88 -26.49
C LYS A 438 -12.21 -14.41 -26.85
N LEU A 439 -11.13 -13.79 -26.35
CA LEU A 439 -9.76 -14.26 -26.56
C LEU A 439 -9.59 -15.68 -26.01
N LYS A 440 -10.08 -15.93 -24.78
CA LYS A 440 -10.06 -17.25 -24.15
C LYS A 440 -10.82 -18.30 -24.97
N ASN A 441 -12.02 -17.98 -25.43
CA ASN A 441 -12.85 -18.88 -26.25
C ASN A 441 -12.22 -19.17 -27.62
N ASN A 442 -11.40 -18.25 -28.15
CA ASN A 442 -10.63 -18.43 -29.37
C ASN A 442 -9.26 -19.10 -29.15
N ASN A 443 -9.02 -19.67 -27.96
CA ASN A 443 -7.76 -20.33 -27.59
C ASN A 443 -6.52 -19.42 -27.71
N ILE A 444 -6.68 -18.12 -27.49
CA ILE A 444 -5.56 -17.19 -27.42
C ILE A 444 -4.95 -17.28 -26.02
N ASN A 445 -3.69 -17.73 -25.96
CA ASN A 445 -2.99 -18.01 -24.70
C ASN A 445 -2.11 -16.83 -24.23
N SER A 446 -1.76 -15.90 -25.13
CA SER A 446 -0.99 -14.70 -24.78
C SER A 446 -1.37 -13.46 -25.60
N TYR A 447 -1.25 -12.28 -25.00
CA TYR A 447 -1.47 -10.98 -25.65
C TYR A 447 -0.58 -9.86 -25.08
N ILE A 448 -0.46 -8.77 -25.83
CA ILE A 448 0.15 -7.52 -25.39
C ILE A 448 -0.96 -6.52 -25.08
N GLY A 449 -0.88 -5.80 -23.97
CA GLY A 449 -1.87 -4.78 -23.62
C GLY A 449 -1.22 -3.47 -23.20
N PHE A 450 -1.92 -2.38 -23.41
CA PHE A 450 -1.55 -1.06 -22.90
C PHE A 450 -2.63 -0.58 -21.93
N CYS A 451 -2.22 -0.23 -20.72
CA CYS A 451 -3.13 0.37 -19.74
C CYS A 451 -2.32 1.07 -18.66
N CYS A 452 -2.90 2.07 -18.01
CA CYS A 452 -2.20 2.69 -16.88
C CYS A 452 -2.12 1.74 -15.70
N LYS A 453 -1.09 1.90 -14.87
CA LYS A 453 -0.84 1.08 -13.68
C LYS A 453 -2.04 1.04 -12.73
N GLU A 454 -2.75 2.14 -12.55
CA GLU A 454 -3.95 2.23 -11.71
C GLU A 454 -5.08 1.34 -12.24
N PHE A 455 -5.27 1.30 -13.56
CA PHE A 455 -6.26 0.45 -14.18
C PHE A 455 -5.90 -1.03 -13.99
N TYR A 456 -4.63 -1.39 -14.21
CA TYR A 456 -4.12 -2.75 -13.95
C TYR A 456 -4.35 -3.17 -12.51
N ILE A 457 -3.93 -2.35 -11.53
CA ILE A 457 -4.05 -2.67 -10.11
C ILE A 457 -5.54 -2.85 -9.77
N LYS A 458 -6.41 -1.89 -10.14
CA LYS A 458 -7.85 -1.90 -9.81
C LYS A 458 -8.61 -3.07 -10.45
N ARG A 459 -8.20 -3.48 -11.66
CA ARG A 459 -8.87 -4.53 -12.45
C ARG A 459 -8.08 -5.84 -12.50
N ASN A 460 -7.07 -5.98 -11.63
CA ASN A 460 -6.17 -7.13 -11.58
C ASN A 460 -6.89 -8.48 -11.57
N LYS A 461 -8.05 -8.55 -10.90
CA LYS A 461 -8.89 -9.76 -10.86
C LYS A 461 -9.34 -10.21 -12.25
N ALA A 462 -9.81 -9.31 -13.12
CA ALA A 462 -10.23 -9.68 -14.47
C ALA A 462 -9.07 -10.25 -15.29
N PHE A 463 -7.89 -9.64 -15.15
CA PHE A 463 -6.67 -10.12 -15.80
C PHE A 463 -6.26 -11.51 -15.28
N LYS A 464 -6.26 -11.72 -13.96
CA LYS A 464 -5.96 -13.03 -13.34
C LYS A 464 -6.99 -14.10 -13.73
N ASP A 465 -8.28 -13.80 -13.58
CA ASP A 465 -9.39 -14.73 -13.85
C ASP A 465 -9.50 -15.12 -15.34
N SER A 466 -8.97 -14.29 -16.25
CA SER A 466 -8.89 -14.65 -17.68
C SER A 466 -8.06 -15.93 -17.89
N GLY A 467 -7.00 -16.14 -17.09
CA GLY A 467 -6.02 -17.20 -17.26
C GLY A 467 -5.12 -17.03 -18.49
N ILE A 468 -5.26 -15.93 -19.24
CA ILE A 468 -4.44 -15.64 -20.42
C ILE A 468 -3.17 -14.93 -19.95
N LYS A 469 -2.01 -15.35 -20.48
CA LYS A 469 -0.75 -14.67 -20.18
C LYS A 469 -0.74 -13.29 -20.85
N ALA A 470 -0.28 -12.26 -20.15
CA ALA A 470 -0.24 -10.92 -20.73
C ALA A 470 1.02 -10.16 -20.37
N LEU A 471 1.57 -9.48 -21.36
CA LEU A 471 2.47 -8.36 -21.15
C LEU A 471 1.63 -7.07 -21.20
N LEU A 472 1.38 -6.47 -20.05
CA LEU A 472 0.75 -5.14 -19.99
C LEU A 472 1.84 -4.07 -19.88
N ILE A 473 1.65 -2.96 -20.58
CA ILE A 473 2.62 -1.87 -20.67
C ILE A 473 1.97 -0.59 -20.13
N ASP A 474 2.60 -0.01 -19.12
CA ASP A 474 2.15 1.24 -18.49
C ASP A 474 2.24 2.42 -19.46
N ILE A 475 1.25 3.30 -19.42
CA ILE A 475 1.08 4.46 -20.32
C ILE A 475 1.18 5.76 -19.53
N SER A 476 1.63 6.85 -20.15
CA SER A 476 1.91 8.12 -19.47
C SER A 476 0.81 9.20 -19.67
N SER A 477 0.37 9.80 -18.53
CA SER A 477 -0.40 11.07 -18.34
C SER A 477 -1.74 11.24 -19.10
N PRO A 478 -2.55 12.30 -18.87
CA PRO A 478 -3.04 12.80 -17.60
C PRO A 478 -4.09 11.82 -17.09
N LEU A 479 -3.78 11.14 -15.98
CA LEU A 479 -4.65 10.09 -15.47
C LEU A 479 -6.06 10.65 -15.22
N CYS A 480 -7.08 10.06 -15.82
CA CYS A 480 -8.49 10.27 -15.41
C CYS A 480 -8.66 10.13 -13.90
N TYR A 481 -7.82 9.30 -13.28
CA TYR A 481 -7.65 9.13 -11.83
C TYR A 481 -7.12 10.38 -11.11
N ASN A 482 -6.19 11.16 -11.70
CA ASN A 482 -5.70 12.42 -11.11
C ASN A 482 -6.72 13.56 -11.23
N TYR A 483 -7.54 13.56 -12.29
CA TYR A 483 -8.57 14.58 -12.56
C TYR A 483 -9.97 14.19 -12.07
N LYS A 484 -10.12 13.07 -11.35
CA LYS A 484 -11.42 12.56 -10.84
C LYS A 484 -12.48 12.27 -11.92
N LYS A 485 -12.07 11.96 -13.15
CA LYS A 485 -12.98 11.65 -14.28
C LYS A 485 -13.03 10.16 -14.61
N GLU A 486 -12.99 9.31 -13.59
CA GLU A 486 -13.04 7.85 -13.78
C GLU A 486 -14.37 7.37 -14.34
N GLU A 487 -15.50 7.99 -13.96
CA GLU A 487 -16.80 7.66 -14.58
C GLU A 487 -16.79 7.89 -16.06
N ASP A 488 -16.22 9.02 -16.46
CA ASP A 488 -16.07 9.35 -17.85
C ASP A 488 -15.17 8.30 -18.51
N ALA A 489 -14.12 7.87 -17.81
CA ALA A 489 -13.23 6.81 -18.27
C ALA A 489 -14.00 5.49 -18.50
N TYR A 490 -14.84 5.10 -17.54
CA TYR A 490 -15.67 3.89 -17.56
C TYR A 490 -16.79 3.94 -18.61
N LYS A 491 -17.34 5.12 -18.88
CA LYS A 491 -18.39 5.29 -19.89
C LYS A 491 -17.82 5.49 -21.29
N GLY A 492 -16.49 5.51 -21.46
CA GLY A 492 -15.86 5.82 -22.74
C GLY A 492 -15.95 7.31 -23.13
N ILE A 493 -16.20 8.21 -22.18
CA ILE A 493 -16.40 9.65 -22.43
C ILE A 493 -15.28 10.50 -21.81
N PHE A 494 -14.18 9.90 -21.36
CA PHE A 494 -13.04 10.64 -20.82
C PHE A 494 -12.30 11.43 -21.90
N ASP A 495 -12.15 12.71 -21.62
CA ASP A 495 -11.64 13.74 -22.52
C ASP A 495 -10.12 13.97 -22.43
N GLY A 496 -9.42 13.26 -21.54
CA GLY A 496 -7.96 13.32 -21.46
C GLY A 496 -7.29 12.37 -22.46
N GLU A 497 -6.15 12.79 -22.98
CA GLU A 497 -5.39 12.07 -24.00
C GLU A 497 -4.15 11.44 -23.37
N THR A 498 -4.06 10.11 -23.41
CA THR A 498 -2.93 9.38 -22.85
C THR A 498 -1.90 9.06 -23.94
N MET A 499 -0.62 8.99 -23.54
CA MET A 499 0.44 8.55 -24.45
C MET A 499 0.83 7.11 -24.14
N LEU A 500 0.77 6.25 -25.15
CA LEU A 500 1.26 4.87 -25.12
C LEU A 500 2.77 4.81 -24.97
N ASN A 501 3.52 5.85 -25.36
CA ASN A 501 4.96 5.84 -25.58
C ASN A 501 5.34 4.62 -26.43
N ALA A 502 4.85 4.62 -27.68
CA ALA A 502 4.83 3.46 -28.56
C ALA A 502 6.21 3.01 -29.07
N ASN A 503 7.29 3.72 -28.72
CA ASN A 503 8.67 3.37 -29.05
C ASN A 503 9.01 1.92 -28.64
N ILE A 504 8.45 1.46 -27.52
CA ILE A 504 8.62 0.10 -27.02
C ILE A 504 8.16 -0.99 -28.00
N LEU A 505 7.22 -0.68 -28.90
CA LEU A 505 6.78 -1.61 -29.95
C LEU A 505 7.92 -1.93 -30.93
N GLN A 506 8.87 -1.01 -31.13
CA GLN A 506 10.05 -1.30 -31.96
C GLN A 506 10.93 -2.36 -31.32
N ASP A 507 11.10 -2.34 -30.00
CA ASP A 507 11.87 -3.37 -29.31
C ASP A 507 11.11 -4.69 -29.27
N LEU A 508 9.80 -4.65 -29.02
CA LEU A 508 8.94 -5.84 -29.07
C LEU A 508 8.91 -6.48 -30.47
N SER A 509 9.01 -5.68 -31.54
CA SER A 509 9.11 -6.18 -32.91
C SER A 509 10.28 -7.17 -33.07
N LYS A 510 11.43 -6.89 -32.45
CA LYS A 510 12.63 -7.74 -32.48
C LYS A 510 12.41 -9.07 -31.76
N ILE A 511 11.49 -9.10 -30.79
CA ILE A 511 11.10 -10.31 -30.06
C ILE A 511 10.16 -11.15 -30.91
N ILE A 512 9.10 -10.53 -31.46
CA ILE A 512 8.06 -11.24 -32.22
C ILE A 512 8.60 -11.76 -33.57
N SER A 513 9.56 -11.06 -34.18
CA SER A 513 10.20 -11.50 -35.42
C SER A 513 11.17 -12.70 -35.27
N LYS A 514 11.58 -13.06 -34.05
CA LYS A 514 12.54 -14.15 -33.77
C LYS A 514 11.84 -15.39 -33.25
#